data_AF-A0A2H3K0E5-F1
#
_entry.id   AF-A0A2H3K0E5-F1
#
_cell.length_a   1.000
_cell.length_b   1.000
_cell.length_c   1.000
_cell.angle_alpha   90.00
_cell.angle_beta   90.00
_cell.angle_gamma   90.00
#
_symmetry.space_group_name_H-M   'P 1'
#
loop_
_entity.id
_entity.type
_entity.pdbx_description
1 polymer ?
#
loop_
_entity_poly.entity_id
_entity_poly.type
_entity_poly.pdbx_seq_one_letter_code
_entity_poly.pdbx_strand_id
1 'polypeptide(L)'
;MNSKRMRNEERDIYANNLPVVQSPGTGKSRMVDEMAKLIFTIPFSIRDPYAKNDIRYPQADQEVVDFLLRKIGGYWEDVLLLYLVFFEHLFVRVEEVLEQQFSSDRYADESQLARAWREYLMTERAALYKSVIERIDQRGKVPNPTDDDIKRQARDTVAKGASLMKCLDRLTRCETQDYSDDKTSLRLVIYFDDAHTLMWYHMGARAYKCRSSLYDALRCALNHMRKLPLFAVTLSTICNLIEPTPREALVWGYDTLQAPYTELPFDCPIDGRRAGQCTLEDTCQLCFLSQFRRPLWHTLYKNAHGPVRNNLLDFATDKLTGIRDYNDTTASPDALARARLAILGTRLLLDLSATQTAVKMEARMVETNMRVAYSVPAHREYLRSGYSSEPILAEAATRAMAVLRQPAAAILASGDEEPHRRHVADPQSARPPPGLFGSAPWRWEARGDQEGGA
;
A
#
# COMPACT_ATOMS: atom_id res chain seq x y z
N MET A 1 17.73 -2.78 17.99
CA MET A 1 16.96 -1.55 17.72
C MET A 1 16.62 -0.89 19.05
N ASN A 2 16.91 0.41 19.17
CA ASN A 2 17.09 1.16 20.41
C ASN A 2 15.93 1.02 21.44
N SER A 3 16.17 0.31 22.55
CA SER A 3 15.23 0.21 23.68
C SER A 3 15.42 1.32 24.73
N LYS A 4 16.07 2.42 24.40
CA LYS A 4 16.14 3.62 25.26
C LYS A 4 15.19 4.69 24.70
N ARG A 5 13.88 4.53 24.91
CA ARG A 5 12.93 5.66 24.94
C ARG A 5 12.91 6.14 26.39
N MET A 6 13.67 7.19 26.67
CA MET A 6 13.21 8.59 26.70
C MET A 6 12.33 8.84 27.91
N ARG A 7 12.93 9.56 28.87
CA ARG A 7 12.35 9.95 30.15
C ARG A 7 11.17 10.88 29.90
N ASN A 8 10.02 10.45 30.40
CA ASN A 8 8.77 11.09 30.85
C ASN A 8 8.37 12.56 30.53
N GLU A 9 9.08 13.36 29.74
CA GLU A 9 8.65 14.74 29.43
C GLU A 9 8.88 15.18 27.96
N GLU A 10 9.55 14.36 27.14
CA GLU A 10 9.59 14.59 25.68
C GLU A 10 8.25 14.18 25.08
N ARG A 11 7.46 15.20 24.73
CA ARG A 11 6.16 15.18 24.02
C ARG A 11 6.04 13.95 23.09
N ASP A 12 4.83 13.37 23.05
CA ASP A 12 4.32 12.29 22.18
C ASP A 12 4.59 12.50 20.67
N ILE A 13 5.84 12.63 20.23
CA ILE A 13 6.21 13.13 18.90
C ILE A 13 5.97 12.09 17.79
N TYR A 14 5.87 10.80 18.13
CA TYR A 14 5.79 9.71 17.15
C TYR A 14 4.42 9.03 17.14
N ALA A 15 3.85 8.88 15.95
CA ALA A 15 2.70 8.01 15.75
C ALA A 15 3.09 6.53 15.87
N ASN A 16 2.23 5.68 16.43
CA ASN A 16 2.41 4.22 16.48
C ASN A 16 2.07 3.56 15.13
N ASN A 17 2.58 4.14 14.03
CA ASN A 17 2.46 3.58 12.69
C ASN A 17 3.80 3.59 11.96
N LEU A 18 4.07 2.54 11.19
CA LEU A 18 5.24 2.41 10.33
C LEU A 18 4.80 2.21 8.88
N PRO A 19 4.98 3.21 8.01
CA PRO A 19 4.84 3.01 6.59
C PRO A 19 6.08 2.30 6.04
N VAL A 20 5.89 1.16 5.40
CA VAL A 20 6.90 0.42 4.64
C VAL A 20 6.62 0.65 3.17
N VAL A 21 7.54 1.32 2.49
CA VAL A 21 7.37 1.65 1.07
C VAL A 21 8.51 1.09 0.27
N GLN A 22 8.18 0.22 -0.67
CA GLN A 22 9.17 -0.36 -1.56
C GLN A 22 8.48 -0.94 -2.81
N SER A 23 9.23 -1.05 -3.89
CA SER A 23 8.81 -1.68 -5.14
C SER A 23 8.26 -3.11 -4.99
N PRO A 24 7.47 -3.60 -5.96
CA PRO A 24 6.94 -4.96 -5.96
C PRO A 24 8.02 -6.04 -5.86
N GLY A 25 7.69 -7.18 -5.23
CA GLY A 25 8.57 -8.34 -5.21
C GLY A 25 9.76 -8.31 -4.24
N THR A 26 9.93 -7.25 -3.46
CA THR A 26 10.95 -7.16 -2.38
C THR A 26 10.60 -7.93 -1.11
N GLY A 27 9.46 -8.61 -1.06
CA GLY A 27 9.04 -9.40 0.11
C GLY A 27 8.36 -8.62 1.23
N LYS A 28 7.81 -7.42 0.97
CA LYS A 28 7.00 -6.64 1.95
C LYS A 28 5.99 -7.50 2.72
N SER A 29 5.07 -8.14 1.99
CA SER A 29 4.03 -8.97 2.59
C SER A 29 4.60 -10.19 3.31
N ARG A 30 5.73 -10.74 2.81
CA ARG A 30 6.40 -11.87 3.47
C ARG A 30 7.07 -11.46 4.78
N MET A 31 7.67 -10.27 4.85
CA MET A 31 8.27 -9.74 6.07
C MET A 31 7.25 -9.67 7.21
N VAL A 32 6.07 -9.09 6.96
CA VAL A 32 5.02 -9.00 7.99
C VAL A 32 4.36 -10.35 8.29
N ASP A 33 4.29 -11.26 7.31
CA ASP A 33 3.80 -12.63 7.52
C ASP A 33 4.75 -13.47 8.39
N GLU A 34 6.07 -13.29 8.25
CA GLU A 34 7.06 -13.90 9.14
C GLU A 34 7.03 -13.26 10.53
N MET A 35 6.86 -11.94 10.63
CA MET A 35 6.68 -11.23 11.89
C MET A 35 5.43 -11.72 12.64
N ALA A 36 4.35 -12.07 11.93
CA ALA A 36 3.12 -12.61 12.52
C ALA A 36 3.31 -13.97 13.23
N LYS A 37 4.47 -14.62 13.08
CA LYS A 37 4.84 -15.82 13.86
C LYS A 37 5.48 -15.50 15.20
N LEU A 38 5.81 -14.23 15.44
CA LEU A 38 6.52 -13.76 16.63
C LEU A 38 5.61 -12.97 17.57
N ILE A 39 4.72 -12.15 17.00
CA ILE A 39 3.82 -11.24 17.73
C ILE A 39 2.40 -11.43 17.19
N PHE A 40 1.41 -11.39 18.08
CA PHE A 40 0.00 -11.51 17.71
C PHE A 40 -0.38 -10.41 16.69
N THR A 41 -0.91 -10.82 15.54
CA THR A 41 -1.07 -9.92 14.38
C THR A 41 -2.45 -10.03 13.77
N ILE A 42 -3.10 -8.90 13.47
CA ILE A 42 -4.33 -8.84 12.66
C ILE A 42 -3.98 -8.25 11.28
N PRO A 43 -4.01 -9.07 10.23
CA PRO A 43 -3.52 -8.67 8.91
C PRO A 43 -4.64 -8.28 7.94
N PHE A 44 -4.55 -7.14 7.28
CA PHE A 44 -5.49 -6.71 6.23
C PHE A 44 -4.80 -6.65 4.87
N SER A 45 -5.43 -7.17 3.83
CA SER A 45 -5.00 -7.07 2.44
C SER A 45 -5.99 -6.21 1.68
N ILE A 46 -5.68 -4.93 1.52
CA ILE A 46 -6.61 -3.93 0.95
C ILE A 46 -6.32 -3.63 -0.51
N ARG A 47 -5.87 -4.65 -1.24
CA ARG A 47 -5.66 -4.62 -2.69
C ARG A 47 -6.97 -4.34 -3.41
N ASP A 48 -6.88 -3.69 -4.56
CA ASP A 48 -8.00 -3.59 -5.49
C ASP A 48 -8.41 -5.01 -5.94
N PRO A 49 -9.57 -5.52 -5.51
CA PRO A 49 -9.98 -6.87 -5.82
C PRO A 49 -10.55 -7.00 -7.23
N TYR A 50 -10.85 -5.87 -7.89
CA TYR A 50 -11.41 -5.82 -9.24
C TYR A 50 -10.31 -5.70 -10.30
N ALA A 51 -9.03 -5.66 -9.89
CA ALA A 51 -7.89 -5.67 -10.79
C ALA A 51 -7.89 -6.96 -11.64
N LYS A 52 -8.08 -6.81 -12.95
CA LYS A 52 -8.10 -7.94 -13.89
C LYS A 52 -6.76 -8.68 -13.86
N ASN A 53 -6.80 -10.01 -13.73
CA ASN A 53 -5.64 -10.93 -13.68
C ASN A 53 -4.72 -10.74 -12.47
N ASP A 54 -5.27 -10.43 -11.29
CA ASP A 54 -4.45 -10.29 -10.08
C ASP A 54 -3.97 -11.64 -9.53
N ILE A 55 -2.76 -12.04 -9.95
CA ILE A 55 -2.04 -13.20 -9.39
C ILE A 55 -1.22 -12.83 -8.13
N ARG A 56 -1.36 -11.61 -7.58
CA ARG A 56 -0.58 -11.19 -6.41
C ARG A 56 -1.08 -11.91 -5.16
N TYR A 57 -0.13 -12.31 -4.33
CA TYR A 57 -0.38 -12.92 -3.01
C TYR A 57 0.05 -11.97 -1.89
N PRO A 58 -0.67 -11.89 -0.74
CA PRO A 58 -1.97 -12.50 -0.45
C PRO A 58 -3.14 -11.94 -1.28
N GLN A 59 -4.24 -12.69 -1.36
CA GLN A 59 -5.47 -12.22 -2.00
C GLN A 59 -6.09 -11.04 -1.22
N ALA A 60 -6.96 -10.27 -1.86
CA ALA A 60 -7.64 -9.14 -1.22
C ALA A 60 -8.67 -9.62 -0.18
N ASP A 61 -8.76 -8.92 0.95
CA ASP A 61 -9.83 -9.10 1.92
C ASP A 61 -11.05 -8.31 1.43
N GLN A 62 -11.76 -8.86 0.43
CA GLN A 62 -12.85 -8.20 -0.32
C GLN A 62 -13.82 -7.43 0.58
N GLU A 63 -14.35 -8.10 1.61
CA GLU A 63 -15.34 -7.54 2.52
C GLU A 63 -14.78 -6.30 3.25
N VAL A 64 -13.51 -6.37 3.67
CA VAL A 64 -12.83 -5.24 4.33
C VAL A 64 -12.60 -4.11 3.35
N VAL A 65 -12.19 -4.40 2.10
CA VAL A 65 -12.02 -3.39 1.06
C VAL A 65 -13.33 -2.67 0.79
N ASP A 66 -14.41 -3.41 0.51
CA ASP A 66 -15.72 -2.85 0.23
C ASP A 66 -16.25 -2.02 1.41
N PHE A 67 -15.99 -2.47 2.64
CA PHE A 67 -16.34 -1.73 3.85
C PHE A 67 -15.55 -0.42 3.97
N LEU A 68 -14.22 -0.46 3.82
CA LEU A 68 -13.37 0.73 3.96
C LEU A 68 -13.61 1.76 2.86
N LEU A 69 -14.06 1.31 1.68
CA LEU A 69 -14.42 2.13 0.52
C LEU A 69 -15.91 2.54 0.49
N ARG A 70 -16.75 2.06 1.41
CA ARG A 70 -18.21 2.28 1.41
C ARG A 70 -18.63 3.76 1.42
N LYS A 71 -17.77 4.63 1.94
CA LYS A 71 -18.00 6.08 2.10
C LYS A 71 -17.09 6.92 1.21
N ILE A 72 -16.67 6.40 0.06
CA ILE A 72 -16.00 7.22 -0.97
C ILE A 72 -16.84 8.48 -1.26
N GLY A 73 -16.19 9.65 -1.25
CA GLY A 73 -16.86 10.94 -1.44
C GLY A 73 -17.73 11.40 -0.26
N GLY A 74 -17.83 10.64 0.83
CA GLY A 74 -18.50 11.03 2.07
C GLY A 74 -17.71 12.08 2.87
N TYR A 75 -18.29 12.57 3.97
CA TYR A 75 -17.64 13.55 4.84
C TYR A 75 -16.59 12.89 5.74
N TRP A 76 -15.59 13.67 6.17
CA TRP A 76 -14.51 13.23 7.06
C TRP A 76 -15.03 12.54 8.32
N GLU A 77 -16.00 13.16 8.98
CA GLU A 77 -16.59 12.71 10.23
C GLU A 77 -17.30 11.36 10.08
N ASP A 78 -17.98 11.15 8.95
CA ASP A 78 -18.64 9.88 8.63
C ASP A 78 -17.65 8.73 8.47
N VAL A 79 -16.53 8.99 7.77
CA VAL A 79 -15.49 7.98 7.51
C VAL A 79 -14.73 7.66 8.80
N LEU A 80 -14.35 8.69 9.56
CA LEU A 80 -13.63 8.50 10.82
C LEU A 80 -14.48 7.70 11.82
N LEU A 81 -15.77 8.02 11.97
CA LEU A 81 -16.66 7.25 12.82
C LEU A 81 -16.77 5.80 12.34
N LEU A 82 -16.93 5.58 11.03
CA LEU A 82 -17.01 4.24 10.44
C LEU A 82 -15.77 3.38 10.78
N TYR A 83 -14.58 3.97 10.71
CA TYR A 83 -13.34 3.26 11.02
C TYR A 83 -13.18 2.96 12.50
N LEU A 84 -13.58 3.88 13.39
CA LEU A 84 -13.58 3.60 14.83
C LEU A 84 -14.57 2.48 15.19
N VAL A 85 -15.78 2.51 14.62
CA VAL A 85 -16.77 1.42 14.77
C VAL A 85 -16.19 0.09 14.25
N PHE A 86 -15.50 0.11 13.12
CA PHE A 86 -14.83 -1.09 12.60
C PHE A 86 -13.82 -1.68 13.58
N PHE A 87 -12.92 -0.87 14.13
CA PHE A 87 -11.94 -1.35 15.11
C PHE A 87 -12.59 -1.83 16.40
N GLU A 88 -13.63 -1.16 16.89
CA GLU A 88 -14.38 -1.60 18.07
C GLU A 88 -14.91 -3.04 17.87
N HIS A 89 -15.66 -3.26 16.79
CA HIS A 89 -16.28 -4.55 16.50
C HIS A 89 -15.24 -5.62 16.12
N LEU A 90 -14.14 -5.23 15.47
CA LEU A 90 -13.00 -6.12 15.21
C LEU A 90 -12.41 -6.63 16.53
N PHE A 91 -12.10 -5.75 17.48
CA PHE A 91 -11.52 -6.16 18.75
C PHE A 91 -12.44 -7.08 19.54
N VAL A 92 -13.74 -6.75 19.60
CA VAL A 92 -14.75 -7.61 20.23
C VAL A 92 -14.77 -8.99 19.57
N ARG A 93 -14.79 -9.06 18.24
CA ARG A 93 -14.89 -10.34 17.54
C ARG A 93 -13.63 -11.18 17.70
N VAL A 94 -12.45 -10.56 17.67
CA VAL A 94 -11.18 -11.25 17.91
C VAL A 94 -11.13 -11.80 19.34
N GLU A 95 -11.54 -11.00 20.33
CA GLU A 95 -11.61 -11.43 21.73
C GLU A 95 -12.55 -12.64 21.91
N GLU A 96 -13.74 -12.62 21.30
CA GLU A 96 -14.66 -13.77 21.32
C GLU A 96 -14.06 -15.04 20.70
N VAL A 97 -13.38 -14.91 19.56
CA VAL A 97 -12.75 -16.07 18.89
C VAL A 97 -11.65 -16.65 19.78
N LEU A 98 -10.85 -15.78 20.40
CA LEU A 98 -9.83 -16.19 21.36
C LEU A 98 -10.46 -16.96 22.52
N GLU A 99 -11.52 -16.44 23.13
CA GLU A 99 -12.18 -17.11 24.26
C GLU A 99 -12.87 -18.43 23.88
N GLN A 100 -13.36 -18.54 22.65
CA GLN A 100 -14.07 -19.75 22.17
C GLN A 100 -13.12 -20.85 21.71
N GLN A 101 -12.00 -20.51 21.09
CA GLN A 101 -11.16 -21.48 20.37
C GLN A 101 -9.75 -21.64 20.94
N PHE A 102 -9.28 -20.68 21.74
CA PHE A 102 -7.92 -20.66 22.29
C PHE A 102 -7.98 -20.82 23.81
N SER A 103 -7.48 -21.95 24.31
CA SER A 103 -7.46 -22.24 25.75
C SER A 103 -6.18 -21.67 26.39
N SER A 104 -6.29 -21.10 27.59
CA SER A 104 -5.17 -20.51 28.35
C SER A 104 -4.01 -21.47 28.60
N ASP A 105 -4.30 -22.76 28.72
CA ASP A 105 -3.34 -23.75 29.21
C ASP A 105 -2.42 -24.27 28.09
N ARG A 106 -2.56 -23.77 26.85
CA ARG A 106 -1.90 -24.32 25.65
C ARG A 106 -0.69 -23.52 25.16
N TYR A 107 -0.43 -22.32 25.67
CA TYR A 107 0.60 -21.44 25.12
C TYR A 107 1.61 -21.06 26.19
N ALA A 108 2.86 -21.51 26.02
CA ALA A 108 3.94 -21.21 26.95
C ALA A 108 4.51 -19.79 26.75
N ASP A 109 4.36 -19.22 25.55
CA ASP A 109 4.88 -17.89 25.19
C ASP A 109 4.00 -17.19 24.14
N GLU A 110 4.23 -15.88 23.96
CA GLU A 110 3.51 -15.02 23.01
C GLU A 110 3.66 -15.49 21.55
N SER A 111 4.82 -16.02 21.18
CA SER A 111 5.06 -16.49 19.82
C SER A 111 4.29 -17.77 19.48
N GLN A 112 4.04 -18.65 20.44
CA GLN A 112 3.18 -19.83 20.25
C GLN A 112 1.74 -19.41 19.98
N LEU A 113 1.21 -18.46 20.76
CA LEU A 113 -0.11 -17.89 20.52
C LEU A 113 -0.16 -17.21 19.14
N ALA A 114 0.86 -16.42 18.79
CA ALA A 114 0.95 -15.75 17.50
C ALA A 114 0.92 -16.74 16.32
N ARG A 115 1.66 -17.86 16.41
CA ARG A 115 1.63 -18.92 15.38
C ARG A 115 0.28 -19.59 15.26
N ALA A 116 -0.34 -19.98 16.39
CA ALA A 116 -1.65 -20.61 16.39
C ALA A 116 -2.72 -19.66 15.81
N TRP A 117 -2.66 -18.38 16.17
CA TRP A 117 -3.53 -17.36 15.61
C TRP A 117 -3.32 -17.16 14.10
N ARG A 118 -2.05 -17.11 13.67
CA ARG A 118 -1.71 -17.03 12.23
C ARG A 118 -2.24 -18.24 11.47
N GLU A 119 -2.12 -19.44 12.02
CA GLU A 119 -2.65 -20.68 11.43
C GLU A 119 -4.18 -20.63 11.32
N TYR A 120 -4.87 -20.19 12.36
CA TYR A 120 -6.32 -19.94 12.32
C TYR A 120 -6.72 -18.97 11.20
N LEU A 121 -5.99 -17.87 11.04
CA LEU A 121 -6.25 -16.90 9.98
C LEU A 121 -5.96 -17.42 8.56
N MET A 122 -5.24 -18.52 8.38
CA MET A 122 -5.07 -19.09 7.03
C MET A 122 -6.38 -19.67 6.48
N THR A 123 -7.31 -20.08 7.36
CA THR A 123 -8.60 -20.66 6.97
C THR A 123 -9.78 -19.76 7.31
N GLU A 124 -9.77 -19.13 8.47
CA GLU A 124 -10.96 -18.47 9.04
C GLU A 124 -10.98 -16.94 8.86
N ARG A 125 -9.94 -16.35 8.26
CA ARG A 125 -9.80 -14.89 8.13
C ARG A 125 -10.95 -14.22 7.39
N ALA A 126 -11.41 -14.79 6.27
CA ALA A 126 -12.52 -14.25 5.52
C ALA A 126 -13.83 -14.28 6.33
N ALA A 127 -14.10 -15.40 7.03
CA ALA A 127 -15.25 -15.55 7.90
C ALA A 127 -15.22 -14.59 9.10
N LEU A 128 -14.03 -14.39 9.70
CA LEU A 128 -13.81 -13.43 10.76
C LEU A 128 -14.22 -12.02 10.32
N TYR A 129 -13.68 -11.52 9.21
CA TYR A 129 -13.97 -10.17 8.73
C TYR A 129 -15.42 -9.99 8.29
N LYS A 130 -15.99 -10.97 7.60
CA LYS A 130 -17.41 -10.96 7.24
C LYS A 130 -18.29 -10.81 8.47
N SER A 131 -18.02 -11.58 9.54
CA SER A 131 -18.80 -11.52 10.78
C SER A 131 -18.68 -10.17 11.51
N VAL A 132 -17.54 -9.49 11.41
CA VAL A 132 -17.37 -8.12 11.95
C VAL A 132 -18.27 -7.14 11.19
N ILE A 133 -18.24 -7.20 9.86
CA ILE A 133 -18.97 -6.26 9.00
C ILE A 133 -20.49 -6.47 9.12
N GLU A 134 -20.96 -7.72 9.16
CA GLU A 134 -22.37 -8.04 9.36
C GLU A 134 -22.92 -7.47 10.68
N ARG A 135 -22.14 -7.53 11.76
CA ARG A 135 -22.53 -6.94 13.07
C ARG A 135 -22.63 -5.42 13.01
N ILE A 136 -21.72 -4.78 12.28
CA ILE A 136 -21.75 -3.32 12.08
C ILE A 136 -23.01 -2.93 11.29
N ASP A 137 -23.33 -3.70 10.25
CA ASP A 137 -24.49 -3.42 9.39
C ASP A 137 -25.83 -3.61 10.12
N GLN A 138 -25.90 -4.51 11.10
CA GLN A 138 -27.06 -4.69 11.99
C GLN A 138 -27.30 -3.51 12.94
N ARG A 139 -26.25 -2.76 13.32
CA ARG A 139 -26.34 -1.64 14.28
C ARG A 139 -27.06 -0.41 13.70
N GLY A 140 -27.23 -0.35 12.37
CA GLY A 140 -27.83 0.78 11.67
C GLY A 140 -26.89 1.98 11.53
N LYS A 141 -27.28 2.95 10.69
CA LYS A 141 -26.47 4.15 10.43
C LYS A 141 -26.75 5.23 11.47
N VAL A 142 -25.71 5.86 12.01
CA VAL A 142 -25.81 7.16 12.68
C VAL A 142 -25.70 8.25 11.61
N PRO A 143 -26.78 8.96 11.25
CA PRO A 143 -26.70 10.04 10.29
C PRO A 143 -26.02 11.26 10.93
N ASN A 144 -25.05 11.85 10.22
CA ASN A 144 -24.35 13.09 10.61
C ASN A 144 -23.73 13.04 12.02
N PRO A 145 -22.63 12.29 12.20
CA PRO A 145 -22.00 12.17 13.50
C PRO A 145 -21.47 13.53 14.00
N THR A 146 -21.74 13.81 15.27
CA THR A 146 -21.17 14.96 15.97
C THR A 146 -19.76 14.65 16.45
N ASP A 147 -18.99 15.69 16.79
CA ASP A 147 -17.65 15.52 17.39
C ASP A 147 -17.71 14.72 18.71
N ASP A 148 -18.79 14.88 19.48
CA ASP A 148 -19.02 14.10 20.70
C ASP A 148 -19.30 12.62 20.42
N ASP A 149 -19.96 12.31 19.31
CA ASP A 149 -20.15 10.92 18.85
C ASP A 149 -18.82 10.27 18.50
N ILE A 150 -17.95 10.98 17.79
CA ILE A 150 -16.60 10.50 17.43
C ILE A 150 -15.76 10.29 18.70
N LYS A 151 -15.76 11.25 19.63
CA LYS A 151 -15.03 11.14 20.90
C LYS A 151 -15.54 9.99 21.76
N ARG A 152 -16.85 9.78 21.83
CA ARG A 152 -17.45 8.64 22.54
C ARG A 152 -17.03 7.33 21.88
N GLN A 153 -17.20 7.22 20.56
CA GLN A 153 -16.83 6.02 19.81
C GLN A 153 -15.32 5.71 19.93
N ALA A 154 -14.45 6.73 19.90
CA ALA A 154 -13.03 6.55 20.11
C ALA A 154 -12.71 5.97 21.50
N ARG A 155 -13.38 6.44 22.56
CA ARG A 155 -13.24 5.90 23.92
C ARG A 155 -13.70 4.44 23.98
N ASP A 156 -14.84 4.13 23.37
CA ASP A 156 -15.38 2.76 23.34
C ASP A 156 -14.42 1.82 22.60
N THR A 157 -13.90 2.26 21.45
CA THR A 157 -12.89 1.53 20.66
C THR A 157 -11.63 1.24 21.47
N VAL A 158 -11.11 2.25 22.19
CA VAL A 158 -9.94 2.08 23.06
C VAL A 158 -10.23 1.13 24.21
N ALA A 159 -11.42 1.21 24.82
CA ALA A 159 -11.83 0.31 25.90
C ALA A 159 -11.89 -1.15 25.42
N LYS A 160 -12.45 -1.40 24.23
CA LYS A 160 -12.48 -2.75 23.62
C LYS A 160 -11.09 -3.24 23.23
N GLY A 161 -10.25 -2.37 22.68
CA GLY A 161 -8.85 -2.70 22.42
C GLY A 161 -8.11 -3.08 23.70
N ALA A 162 -8.32 -2.35 24.81
CA ALA A 162 -7.74 -2.68 26.11
C ALA A 162 -8.25 -4.01 26.68
N SER A 163 -9.53 -4.35 26.45
CA SER A 163 -10.10 -5.66 26.82
C SER A 163 -9.38 -6.80 26.09
N LEU A 164 -9.23 -6.66 24.77
CA LEU A 164 -8.49 -7.63 23.96
C LEU A 164 -7.05 -7.82 24.45
N MET A 165 -6.33 -6.75 24.81
CA MET A 165 -4.98 -6.88 25.36
C MET A 165 -4.94 -7.69 26.66
N LYS A 166 -5.92 -7.49 27.55
CA LYS A 166 -6.05 -8.28 28.78
C LYS A 166 -6.35 -9.75 28.48
N CYS A 167 -7.15 -10.03 27.45
CA CYS A 167 -7.41 -11.39 26.97
C CYS A 167 -6.11 -12.04 26.48
N LEU A 168 -5.30 -11.34 25.69
CA LEU A 168 -3.99 -11.82 25.23
C LEU A 168 -3.01 -12.07 26.39
N ASP A 169 -2.95 -11.17 27.37
CA ASP A 169 -2.12 -11.36 28.57
C ASP A 169 -2.56 -12.59 29.37
N ARG A 170 -3.87 -12.85 29.46
CA ARG A 170 -4.40 -14.04 30.13
C ARG A 170 -4.03 -15.34 29.42
N LEU A 171 -3.98 -15.33 28.09
CA LEU A 171 -3.64 -16.51 27.28
C LEU A 171 -2.13 -16.82 27.22
N THR A 172 -1.27 -15.88 27.60
CA THR A 172 0.20 -16.00 27.45
C THR A 172 0.94 -16.07 28.78
N ARG A 173 0.27 -15.84 29.91
CA ARG A 173 0.85 -16.00 31.25
C ARG A 173 0.85 -17.47 31.66
N CYS A 174 1.94 -18.16 31.35
CA CYS A 174 2.36 -19.34 32.10
C CYS A 174 3.34 -18.90 33.20
N GLU A 175 3.09 -19.35 34.43
CA GLU A 175 3.83 -19.03 35.64
C GLU A 175 5.32 -19.40 35.49
N THR A 176 6.21 -18.43 35.27
CA THR A 176 7.58 -18.35 35.82
C THR A 176 8.39 -17.28 35.08
N GLN A 177 8.44 -16.07 35.64
CA GLN A 177 9.70 -15.32 35.87
C GLN A 177 9.40 -13.93 36.41
N ASP A 178 9.91 -13.69 37.63
CA ASP A 178 10.20 -12.36 38.16
C ASP A 178 11.05 -11.58 37.16
N TYR A 179 10.50 -10.57 36.49
CA TYR A 179 11.29 -9.49 35.90
C TYR A 179 10.54 -8.17 35.93
N SER A 180 11.12 -7.24 36.69
CA SER A 180 10.98 -5.77 36.70
C SER A 180 9.85 -5.16 35.86
N ASP A 181 8.93 -4.58 36.61
CA ASP A 181 7.98 -3.52 36.26
C ASP A 181 8.68 -2.31 35.58
N ASP A 182 8.83 -2.29 34.24
CA ASP A 182 8.93 -1.00 33.48
C ASP A 182 8.91 -1.04 31.92
N LYS A 183 8.32 -2.04 31.23
CA LYS A 183 8.15 -1.95 29.76
C LYS A 183 6.79 -2.46 29.31
N THR A 184 5.96 -1.53 28.84
CA THR A 184 4.82 -1.82 27.95
C THR A 184 5.35 -2.51 26.69
N SER A 185 5.39 -3.84 26.71
CA SER A 185 5.74 -4.67 25.56
C SER A 185 4.64 -4.56 24.52
N LEU A 186 5.03 -4.46 23.24
CA LEU A 186 4.11 -4.52 22.12
C LEU A 186 3.34 -5.83 22.18
N ARG A 187 2.00 -5.79 22.13
CA ARG A 187 1.12 -6.96 22.26
C ARG A 187 0.35 -7.30 20.99
N LEU A 188 0.03 -6.28 20.19
CA LEU A 188 -0.75 -6.44 18.97
C LEU A 188 -0.10 -5.66 17.85
N VAL A 189 0.10 -6.34 16.71
CA VAL A 189 0.38 -5.65 15.46
C VAL A 189 -0.85 -5.71 14.57
N ILE A 190 -1.18 -4.60 13.94
CA ILE A 190 -2.12 -4.56 12.84
C ILE A 190 -1.35 -4.17 11.59
N TYR A 191 -1.56 -4.85 10.47
CA TYR A 191 -0.99 -4.37 9.21
C TYR A 191 -2.00 -4.25 8.08
N PHE A 192 -1.73 -3.32 7.17
CA PHE A 192 -2.49 -3.10 5.94
C PHE A 192 -1.57 -3.28 4.74
N ASP A 193 -1.73 -4.38 4.01
CA ASP A 193 -1.05 -4.65 2.76
C ASP A 193 -1.72 -3.91 1.60
N ASP A 194 -0.92 -3.35 0.70
CA ASP A 194 -1.32 -2.41 -0.35
C ASP A 194 -2.20 -1.25 0.15
N ALA A 195 -1.77 -0.64 1.26
CA ALA A 195 -2.46 0.47 1.91
C ALA A 195 -2.70 1.70 1.02
N HIS A 196 -1.97 1.79 -0.10
CA HIS A 196 -2.12 2.87 -1.08
C HIS A 196 -3.46 2.87 -1.80
N THR A 197 -4.20 1.77 -1.83
CA THR A 197 -5.56 1.75 -2.39
C THR A 197 -6.45 2.82 -1.75
N LEU A 198 -6.33 3.01 -0.42
CA LEU A 198 -7.08 4.06 0.30
C LEU A 198 -6.59 5.48 0.02
N MET A 199 -5.38 5.63 -0.52
CA MET A 199 -4.82 6.94 -0.85
C MET A 199 -5.39 7.51 -2.15
N TRP A 200 -5.90 6.66 -3.04
CA TRP A 200 -6.50 7.09 -4.31
C TRP A 200 -7.90 7.67 -4.18
N TYR A 201 -8.56 7.44 -3.04
CA TYR A 201 -9.92 7.90 -2.81
C TYR A 201 -9.95 9.04 -1.79
N HIS A 202 -10.60 10.13 -2.18
CA HIS A 202 -10.72 11.33 -1.36
C HIS A 202 -12.13 11.48 -0.80
N MET A 203 -12.21 12.08 0.39
CA MET A 203 -13.47 12.48 1.02
C MET A 203 -13.97 13.82 0.46
N GLY A 204 -15.29 14.01 0.56
CA GLY A 204 -15.95 15.26 0.23
C GLY A 204 -15.62 16.35 1.26
N ALA A 205 -15.34 17.56 0.77
CA ALA A 205 -15.14 18.73 1.62
C ALA A 205 -16.49 19.37 1.98
N ARG A 206 -16.74 19.66 3.27
CA ARG A 206 -17.69 20.72 3.63
C ARG A 206 -16.94 22.05 3.47
N ALA A 207 -17.38 22.86 2.51
CA ALA A 207 -16.95 24.23 2.23
C ALA A 207 -15.49 24.59 2.63
N TYR A 208 -14.61 24.70 1.63
CA TYR A 208 -13.26 25.29 1.71
C TYR A 208 -12.15 24.54 2.47
N LYS A 209 -12.34 23.29 2.91
CA LYS A 209 -11.26 22.52 3.54
C LYS A 209 -10.86 21.29 2.75
N CYS A 210 -9.56 20.99 2.77
CA CYS A 210 -8.86 20.13 1.84
C CYS A 210 -9.42 18.71 1.69
N ARG A 211 -9.22 18.13 0.51
CA ARG A 211 -9.53 16.73 0.20
C ARG A 211 -8.60 15.80 0.98
N SER A 212 -9.01 15.37 2.16
CA SER A 212 -8.31 14.32 2.91
C SER A 212 -8.59 12.96 2.27
N SER A 213 -7.58 12.09 2.22
CA SER A 213 -7.73 10.72 1.69
C SER A 213 -8.35 9.79 2.73
N LEU A 214 -8.96 8.68 2.29
CA LEU A 214 -9.43 7.64 3.22
C LEU A 214 -8.27 7.11 4.09
N TYR A 215 -7.05 7.09 3.54
CA TYR A 215 -5.85 6.75 4.29
C TYR A 215 -5.57 7.71 5.46
N ASP A 216 -5.87 9.00 5.32
CA ASP A 216 -5.72 9.96 6.42
C ASP A 216 -6.72 9.70 7.55
N ALA A 217 -7.96 9.33 7.21
CA ALA A 217 -8.95 8.92 8.21
C ALA A 217 -8.52 7.64 8.94
N LEU A 218 -7.94 6.67 8.22
CA LEU A 218 -7.39 5.46 8.84
C LEU A 218 -6.27 5.81 9.84
N ARG A 219 -5.34 6.68 9.46
CA ARG A 219 -4.27 7.16 10.35
C ARG A 219 -4.83 7.88 11.57
N CYS A 220 -5.88 8.68 11.40
CA CYS A 220 -6.56 9.36 12.49
C CYS A 220 -7.20 8.35 13.48
N ALA A 221 -7.92 7.35 12.97
CA ALA A 221 -8.49 6.28 13.79
C ALA A 221 -7.39 5.51 14.58
N LEU A 222 -6.28 5.17 13.93
CA LEU A 222 -5.13 4.53 14.60
C LEU A 222 -4.51 5.42 15.68
N ASN A 223 -4.43 6.73 15.45
CA ASN A 223 -3.91 7.67 16.44
C ASN A 223 -4.79 7.77 17.70
N HIS A 224 -6.12 7.62 17.59
CA HIS A 224 -7.00 7.51 18.77
C HIS A 224 -6.65 6.30 19.66
N MET A 225 -6.08 5.25 19.07
CA MET A 225 -5.70 4.01 19.75
C MET A 225 -4.23 3.97 20.20
N ARG A 226 -3.47 5.06 20.05
CA ARG A 226 -2.01 5.09 20.28
C ARG A 226 -1.55 4.70 21.69
N LYS A 227 -2.43 4.83 22.69
CA LYS A 227 -2.11 4.48 24.09
C LYS A 227 -2.18 2.98 24.36
N LEU A 228 -2.76 2.20 23.45
CA LEU A 228 -2.75 0.76 23.52
C LEU A 228 -1.35 0.23 23.17
N PRO A 229 -0.94 -0.95 23.68
CA PRO A 229 0.26 -1.67 23.22
C PRO A 229 0.04 -2.28 21.82
N LEU A 230 -0.36 -1.42 20.89
CA LEU A 230 -0.72 -1.71 19.51
C LEU A 230 0.21 -0.93 18.59
N PHE A 231 0.75 -1.61 17.57
CA PHE A 231 1.54 -0.98 16.52
C PHE A 231 0.93 -1.26 15.14
N ALA A 232 0.82 -0.23 14.30
CA ALA A 232 0.27 -0.38 12.95
C ALA A 232 1.38 -0.36 11.88
N VAL A 233 1.30 -1.26 10.90
CA VAL A 233 2.23 -1.30 9.76
C VAL A 233 1.44 -1.12 8.47
N THR A 234 1.84 -0.20 7.59
CA THR A 234 1.21 -0.04 6.28
C THR A 234 2.22 -0.39 5.19
N LEU A 235 1.88 -1.32 4.31
CA LEU A 235 2.72 -1.72 3.20
C LEU A 235 2.22 -1.04 1.93
N SER A 236 3.13 -0.43 1.18
CA SER A 236 2.79 0.25 -0.05
C SER A 236 3.90 0.13 -1.09
N THR A 237 3.51 0.17 -2.37
CA THR A 237 4.40 0.39 -3.51
C THR A 237 4.45 1.86 -3.92
N ILE A 238 3.51 2.67 -3.43
CA ILE A 238 3.42 4.11 -3.70
C ILE A 238 4.05 4.90 -2.56
N CYS A 239 5.06 5.69 -2.90
CA CYS A 239 5.43 6.86 -2.11
C CYS A 239 4.54 8.01 -2.57
N ASN A 240 3.40 8.29 -1.92
CA ASN A 240 2.79 9.61 -2.15
C ASN A 240 3.70 10.62 -1.50
N LEU A 241 4.57 11.16 -2.34
CA LEU A 241 5.33 12.34 -2.07
C LEU A 241 4.33 13.49 -2.15
N ILE A 242 4.00 14.06 -0.98
CA ILE A 242 3.05 15.16 -0.74
C ILE A 242 2.16 15.50 -1.96
N GLU A 243 0.89 15.05 -1.94
CA GLU A 243 -0.15 15.99 -2.37
C GLU A 243 -0.19 17.07 -1.29
N PRO A 244 -0.19 18.37 -1.64
CA PRO A 244 0.00 19.46 -0.69
C PRO A 244 -0.99 19.27 0.45
N THR A 245 -0.46 18.84 1.60
CA THR A 245 -1.19 18.88 2.85
C THR A 245 -1.71 20.30 2.96
N PRO A 246 -3.02 20.50 3.18
CA PRO A 246 -3.47 21.82 3.54
C PRO A 246 -2.66 22.23 4.76
N ARG A 247 -2.28 23.51 4.81
CA ARG A 247 -1.55 24.11 5.93
C ARG A 247 -2.24 23.91 7.30
N GLU A 248 -3.43 23.30 7.33
CA GLU A 248 -4.20 22.94 8.51
C GLU A 248 -3.89 21.54 9.08
N ALA A 249 -3.01 20.73 8.47
CA ALA A 249 -2.43 19.56 9.17
C ALA A 249 -1.62 19.96 10.42
N LEU A 250 -1.32 21.26 10.58
CA LEU A 250 -0.82 21.88 11.82
C LEU A 250 -1.84 21.91 12.97
N VAL A 251 -3.13 21.63 12.74
CA VAL A 251 -4.17 21.71 13.78
C VAL A 251 -4.03 20.61 14.84
N TRP A 252 -3.28 19.53 14.56
CA TRP A 252 -3.16 18.38 15.47
C TRP A 252 -1.74 18.14 16.02
N GLY A 253 -0.89 19.17 16.03
CA GLY A 253 0.22 19.30 16.98
C GLY A 253 1.41 18.35 16.85
N TYR A 254 1.56 17.60 15.76
CA TYR A 254 2.71 16.70 15.57
C TYR A 254 3.37 16.91 14.20
N ASP A 255 4.61 17.39 14.26
CA ASP A 255 5.42 17.85 13.12
C ASP A 255 6.41 16.77 12.62
N THR A 256 6.27 15.51 13.04
CA THR A 256 7.23 14.46 12.65
C THR A 256 6.54 13.29 11.95
N LEU A 257 6.36 13.45 10.64
CA LEU A 257 6.14 12.29 9.78
C LEU A 257 7.37 11.39 9.90
N GLN A 258 7.20 10.19 10.48
CA GLN A 258 8.26 9.20 10.45
C GLN A 258 8.61 8.89 8.98
N ALA A 259 9.91 8.89 8.69
CA ALA A 259 10.43 8.49 7.39
C ALA A 259 9.97 7.04 7.10
N PRO A 260 9.43 6.76 5.91
CA PRO A 260 9.06 5.41 5.54
C PRO A 260 10.24 4.44 5.56
N TYR A 261 9.98 3.22 5.99
CA TYR A 261 10.94 2.14 5.92
C TYR A 261 11.05 1.65 4.46
N THR A 262 12.25 1.70 3.91
CA THR A 262 12.53 1.33 2.51
C THR A 262 13.51 0.16 2.41
N GLU A 263 14.27 -0.11 3.47
CA GLU A 263 15.34 -1.11 3.50
C GLU A 263 14.78 -2.54 3.66
N LEU A 264 14.44 -3.19 2.55
CA LEU A 264 14.04 -4.61 2.57
C LEU A 264 15.19 -5.49 2.07
N PRO A 265 15.26 -6.75 2.52
CA PRO A 265 16.39 -7.59 2.21
C PRO A 265 16.40 -7.99 0.73
N PHE A 266 17.56 -7.83 0.11
CA PHE A 266 17.91 -8.34 -1.22
C PHE A 266 18.86 -9.52 -1.05
N ASP A 267 18.95 -10.38 -2.06
CA ASP A 267 19.88 -11.50 -2.09
C ASP A 267 19.70 -12.41 -0.86
N CYS A 268 18.48 -12.94 -0.69
CA CYS A 268 18.14 -13.91 0.35
C CYS A 268 18.20 -15.35 -0.20
N PRO A 269 19.39 -15.92 -0.46
CA PRO A 269 19.49 -17.26 -1.02
C PRO A 269 18.88 -18.26 -0.03
N ILE A 270 17.91 -19.04 -0.51
CA ILE A 270 17.28 -20.10 0.28
C ILE A 270 18.19 -21.34 0.31
N ASP A 271 18.82 -21.66 -0.82
CA ASP A 271 19.61 -22.90 -1.04
C ASP A 271 20.85 -22.66 -1.95
N GLY A 272 21.60 -21.57 -1.75
CA GLY A 272 22.59 -21.10 -2.73
C GLY A 272 23.91 -21.90 -2.75
N ARG A 273 24.26 -22.45 -3.92
CA ARG A 273 25.66 -22.82 -4.26
C ARG A 273 26.53 -21.57 -4.15
N ARG A 274 27.69 -21.69 -3.49
CA ARG A 274 28.59 -20.56 -3.26
C ARG A 274 29.41 -20.26 -4.52
N ALA A 275 29.88 -19.01 -4.63
CA ALA A 275 30.86 -18.63 -5.65
C ALA A 275 32.05 -19.63 -5.64
N GLY A 276 32.39 -20.16 -6.81
CA GLY A 276 33.39 -21.23 -6.99
C GLY A 276 32.83 -22.65 -7.11
N GLN A 277 31.52 -22.86 -6.93
CA GLN A 277 30.84 -24.17 -7.09
C GLN A 277 29.98 -24.25 -8.36
N CYS A 278 30.03 -23.22 -9.21
CA CYS A 278 29.25 -23.11 -10.43
C CYS A 278 30.17 -22.84 -11.62
N THR A 279 29.89 -23.51 -12.73
CA THR A 279 30.49 -23.19 -14.03
C THR A 279 29.89 -21.89 -14.59
N LEU A 280 30.52 -21.29 -15.61
CA LEU A 280 29.94 -20.15 -16.32
C LEU A 280 28.56 -20.51 -16.91
N GLU A 281 28.42 -21.72 -17.46
CA GLU A 281 27.17 -22.21 -18.01
C GLU A 281 26.06 -22.28 -16.95
N ASP A 282 26.38 -22.76 -15.74
CA ASP A 282 25.44 -22.75 -14.61
C ASP A 282 24.97 -21.32 -14.28
N THR A 283 25.86 -20.34 -14.37
CA THR A 283 25.51 -18.94 -14.06
C THR A 283 24.57 -18.30 -15.09
N CYS A 284 24.53 -18.84 -16.30
CA CYS A 284 23.61 -18.40 -17.35
C CYS A 284 22.21 -19.02 -17.22
N GLN A 285 22.03 -20.03 -16.37
CA GLN A 285 20.74 -20.69 -16.19
C GLN A 285 19.77 -19.82 -15.40
N LEU A 286 18.50 -19.81 -15.83
CA LEU A 286 17.44 -19.03 -15.18
C LEU A 286 17.23 -19.42 -13.71
N CYS A 287 17.45 -20.70 -13.37
CA CYS A 287 17.41 -21.18 -11.98
C CYS A 287 18.44 -20.48 -11.09
N PHE A 288 19.62 -20.18 -11.62
CA PHE A 288 20.68 -19.47 -10.94
C PHE A 288 20.39 -17.97 -10.89
N LEU A 289 20.07 -17.37 -12.04
CA LEU A 289 19.75 -15.94 -12.12
C LEU A 289 18.59 -15.52 -11.19
N SER A 290 17.60 -16.41 -11.01
CA SER A 290 16.44 -16.16 -10.14
C SER A 290 16.78 -16.01 -8.65
N GLN A 291 17.94 -16.49 -8.21
CA GLN A 291 18.33 -16.49 -6.79
C GLN A 291 18.80 -15.10 -6.31
N PHE A 292 19.13 -14.21 -7.23
CA PHE A 292 19.67 -12.91 -6.90
C PHE A 292 18.57 -11.87 -6.72
N ARG A 293 18.85 -10.94 -5.81
CA ARG A 293 18.10 -9.72 -5.55
C ARG A 293 16.73 -9.99 -4.95
N ARG A 294 15.65 -9.80 -5.70
CA ARG A 294 14.29 -9.87 -5.17
C ARG A 294 13.89 -11.32 -4.88
N PRO A 295 13.35 -11.61 -3.68
CA PRO A 295 12.79 -12.93 -3.38
C PRO A 295 11.69 -13.39 -4.34
N LEU A 296 11.01 -12.45 -5.01
CA LEU A 296 9.99 -12.74 -6.02
C LEU A 296 10.47 -13.73 -7.09
N TRP A 297 11.67 -13.54 -7.62
CA TRP A 297 12.16 -14.31 -8.74
C TRP A 297 12.38 -15.77 -8.38
N HIS A 298 13.09 -16.00 -7.28
CA HIS A 298 13.39 -17.34 -6.82
C HIS A 298 12.13 -18.08 -6.36
N THR A 299 11.24 -17.38 -5.64
CA THR A 299 10.01 -18.01 -5.13
C THR A 299 9.07 -18.40 -6.27
N LEU A 300 8.94 -17.56 -7.31
CA LEU A 300 8.23 -17.93 -8.53
C LEU A 300 8.90 -19.11 -9.22
N TYR A 301 10.21 -19.06 -9.47
CA TYR A 301 10.91 -20.14 -10.16
C TYR A 301 10.77 -21.49 -9.43
N LYS A 302 11.00 -21.51 -8.10
CA LYS A 302 10.97 -22.74 -7.29
C LYS A 302 9.58 -23.37 -7.24
N ASN A 303 8.53 -22.56 -7.08
CA ASN A 303 7.16 -23.06 -6.87
C ASN A 303 6.30 -23.12 -8.15
N ALA A 304 6.75 -22.52 -9.25
CA ALA A 304 6.04 -22.58 -10.52
C ALA A 304 6.11 -23.97 -11.18
N HIS A 305 5.04 -24.34 -11.90
CA HIS A 305 5.05 -25.44 -12.86
C HIS A 305 5.81 -25.04 -14.15
N GLY A 306 6.22 -26.02 -14.96
CA GLY A 306 7.08 -25.84 -16.15
C GLY A 306 6.72 -24.63 -17.05
N PRO A 307 5.45 -24.46 -17.48
CA PRO A 307 5.07 -23.32 -18.33
C PRO A 307 5.30 -21.95 -17.68
N VAL A 308 5.02 -21.82 -16.38
CA VAL A 308 5.22 -20.56 -15.64
C VAL A 308 6.71 -20.28 -15.43
N ARG A 309 7.54 -21.33 -15.26
CA ARG A 309 9.01 -21.17 -15.23
C ARG A 309 9.56 -20.69 -16.56
N ASN A 310 9.05 -21.23 -17.67
CA ASN A 310 9.49 -20.85 -19.02
C ASN A 310 9.13 -19.40 -19.36
N ASN A 311 8.01 -18.90 -18.83
CA ASN A 311 7.52 -17.53 -19.04
C ASN A 311 8.06 -16.51 -18.03
N LEU A 312 9.05 -16.87 -17.18
CA LEU A 312 9.55 -15.96 -16.14
C LEU A 312 10.17 -14.68 -16.71
N LEU A 313 10.84 -14.77 -17.86
CA LEU A 313 11.45 -13.60 -18.51
C LEU A 313 10.42 -12.69 -19.16
N ASP A 314 9.35 -13.26 -19.72
CA ASP A 314 8.23 -12.48 -20.25
C ASP A 314 7.50 -11.78 -19.10
N PHE A 315 7.26 -12.49 -18.00
CA PHE A 315 6.73 -11.91 -16.77
C PHE A 315 7.63 -10.80 -16.20
N ALA A 316 8.95 -10.99 -16.23
CA ALA A 316 9.89 -9.95 -15.81
C ALA A 316 9.86 -8.74 -16.76
N THR A 317 9.64 -8.95 -18.05
CA THR A 317 9.50 -7.89 -19.06
C THR A 317 8.21 -7.11 -18.84
N ASP A 318 7.10 -7.79 -18.60
CA ASP A 318 5.81 -7.18 -18.24
C ASP A 318 5.93 -6.33 -16.97
N LYS A 319 6.62 -6.85 -15.94
CA LYS A 319 6.87 -6.13 -14.68
C LYS A 319 7.81 -4.95 -14.85
N LEU A 320 8.85 -5.07 -15.67
CA LEU A 320 9.80 -3.99 -15.92
C LEU A 320 9.15 -2.86 -16.72
N THR A 321 8.38 -3.18 -17.75
CA THR A 321 7.78 -2.20 -18.65
C THR A 321 6.45 -1.65 -18.14
N GLY A 322 5.78 -2.41 -17.25
CA GLY A 322 4.42 -2.11 -16.82
C GLY A 322 3.37 -2.33 -17.93
N ILE A 323 3.75 -3.00 -19.02
CA ILE A 323 2.91 -3.27 -20.20
C ILE A 323 2.96 -4.77 -20.45
N ARG A 324 1.78 -5.40 -20.45
CA ARG A 324 1.66 -6.83 -20.77
C ARG A 324 1.97 -7.07 -22.23
N ASP A 325 2.73 -8.12 -22.52
CA ASP A 325 3.12 -8.51 -23.88
C ASP A 325 3.75 -7.32 -24.62
N TYR A 326 4.73 -6.69 -23.94
CA TYR A 326 5.30 -5.40 -24.35
C TYR A 326 5.70 -5.38 -25.82
N ASN A 327 5.21 -4.35 -26.51
CA ASN A 327 5.74 -3.91 -27.78
C ASN A 327 5.75 -2.38 -27.77
N ASP A 328 6.63 -1.79 -28.57
CA ASP A 328 6.87 -0.35 -28.59
C ASP A 328 5.82 0.44 -29.41
N THR A 329 4.54 0.02 -29.35
CA THR A 329 3.43 0.64 -30.10
C THR A 329 2.05 0.60 -29.43
N THR A 330 1.74 -0.39 -28.59
CA THR A 330 0.35 -0.66 -28.15
C THR A 330 -0.12 0.15 -26.95
N ALA A 331 0.76 0.91 -26.30
CA ALA A 331 0.45 1.62 -25.06
C ALA A 331 0.34 3.14 -25.26
N SER A 332 -0.26 3.82 -24.27
CA SER A 332 -0.34 5.28 -24.29
C SER A 332 1.06 5.92 -24.33
N PRO A 333 1.21 7.15 -24.85
CA PRO A 333 2.51 7.83 -24.91
C PRO A 333 3.23 7.90 -23.56
N ASP A 334 2.49 8.18 -22.48
CA ASP A 334 3.02 8.20 -21.11
C ASP A 334 3.51 6.82 -20.65
N ALA A 335 2.73 5.76 -20.90
CA ALA A 335 3.12 4.39 -20.56
C ALA A 335 4.35 3.93 -21.36
N LEU A 336 4.44 4.29 -22.65
CA LEU A 336 5.61 3.99 -23.46
C LEU A 336 6.85 4.76 -23.00
N ALA A 337 6.72 6.05 -22.68
CA ALA A 337 7.83 6.84 -22.16
C ALA A 337 8.37 6.22 -20.86
N ARG A 338 7.48 5.88 -19.93
CA ARG A 338 7.84 5.22 -18.67
C ARG A 338 8.48 3.84 -18.89
N ALA A 339 7.91 3.01 -19.76
CA ALA A 339 8.47 1.70 -20.09
C ALA A 339 9.88 1.82 -20.69
N ARG A 340 10.09 2.74 -21.64
CA ARG A 340 11.39 3.02 -22.26
C ARG A 340 12.41 3.49 -21.22
N LEU A 341 12.03 4.41 -20.33
CA LEU A 341 12.89 4.86 -19.23
C LEU A 341 13.23 3.72 -18.27
N ALA A 342 12.32 2.80 -18.00
CA ALA A 342 12.57 1.63 -17.16
C ALA A 342 13.58 0.66 -17.80
N ILE A 343 13.38 0.37 -19.09
CA ILE A 343 14.26 -0.47 -19.90
C ILE A 343 15.68 0.11 -19.93
N LEU A 344 15.80 1.37 -20.34
CA LEU A 344 17.09 2.05 -20.44
C LEU A 344 17.71 2.27 -19.06
N GLY A 345 16.91 2.63 -18.06
CA GLY A 345 17.34 2.81 -16.68
C GLY A 345 17.96 1.55 -16.07
N THR A 346 17.47 0.37 -16.45
CA THR A 346 18.02 -0.92 -16.00
C THR A 346 19.39 -1.20 -16.60
N ARG A 347 19.65 -0.77 -17.85
CA ARG A 347 20.92 -1.03 -18.55
C ARG A 347 21.95 0.09 -18.44
N LEU A 348 21.50 1.33 -18.35
CA LEU A 348 22.32 2.55 -18.34
C LEU A 348 22.41 3.22 -16.97
N LEU A 349 21.67 2.72 -15.97
CA LEU A 349 21.65 3.26 -14.60
C LEU A 349 21.26 4.74 -14.55
N LEU A 350 20.15 5.07 -15.20
CA LEU A 350 19.68 6.46 -15.30
C LEU A 350 19.19 7.00 -13.95
N ASP A 351 19.71 8.18 -13.60
CA ASP A 351 19.25 9.02 -12.51
C ASP A 351 18.25 10.06 -13.01
N LEU A 352 17.23 10.32 -12.20
CA LEU A 352 16.19 11.30 -12.50
C LEU A 352 16.46 12.61 -11.73
N SER A 353 16.19 13.74 -12.39
CA SER A 353 16.36 15.07 -11.79
C SER A 353 15.32 15.32 -10.68
N ALA A 354 15.56 16.33 -9.83
CA ALA A 354 14.64 16.69 -8.74
C ALA A 354 13.45 17.57 -9.20
N THR A 355 13.14 17.59 -10.50
CA THR A 355 11.97 18.35 -11.00
C THR A 355 10.67 17.67 -10.58
N GLN A 356 9.58 18.43 -10.41
CA GLN A 356 8.31 17.86 -9.96
C GLN A 356 7.78 16.75 -10.88
N THR A 357 7.97 16.90 -12.20
CA THR A 357 7.59 15.87 -13.19
C THR A 357 8.44 14.62 -13.04
N ALA A 358 9.77 14.77 -12.90
CA ALA A 358 10.67 13.65 -12.70
C ALA A 358 10.41 12.92 -11.38
N VAL A 359 10.11 13.64 -10.30
CA VAL A 359 9.73 13.05 -9.00
C VAL A 359 8.46 12.22 -9.11
N LYS A 360 7.44 12.70 -9.84
CA LYS A 360 6.21 11.93 -10.10
C LYS A 360 6.49 10.69 -10.95
N MET A 361 7.31 10.83 -11.99
CA MET A 361 7.72 9.71 -12.84
C MET A 361 8.50 8.67 -12.03
N GLU A 362 9.42 9.10 -11.17
CA GLU A 362 10.23 8.26 -10.30
C GLU A 362 9.35 7.45 -9.35
N ALA A 363 8.39 8.09 -8.68
CA ALA A 363 7.42 7.41 -7.83
C ALA A 363 6.58 6.38 -8.59
N ARG A 364 6.13 6.70 -9.81
CA ARG A 364 5.40 5.76 -10.69
C ARG A 364 6.27 4.58 -11.12
N MET A 365 7.55 4.80 -11.39
CA MET A 365 8.48 3.73 -11.77
C MET A 365 8.78 2.80 -10.58
N VAL A 366 8.84 3.32 -9.35
CA VAL A 366 8.94 2.48 -8.14
C VAL A 366 7.69 1.62 -7.96
N GLU A 367 6.52 2.21 -8.19
CA GLU A 367 5.23 1.54 -8.07
C GLU A 367 5.06 0.41 -9.10
N THR A 368 5.35 0.69 -10.37
CA THR A 368 4.89 -0.15 -11.50
C THR A 368 6.00 -0.77 -12.35
N ASN A 369 7.23 -0.26 -12.28
CA ASN A 369 8.34 -0.63 -13.19
C ASN A 369 9.58 -1.19 -12.48
N MET A 370 9.41 -1.82 -11.32
CA MET A 370 10.48 -2.50 -10.57
C MET A 370 11.66 -1.61 -10.16
N ARG A 371 11.51 -0.28 -10.13
CA ARG A 371 12.57 0.63 -9.64
C ARG A 371 12.64 0.56 -8.10
N VAL A 372 13.82 0.44 -7.50
CA VAL A 372 13.99 0.32 -6.04
C VAL A 372 14.00 1.68 -5.38
N ALA A 373 13.15 1.92 -4.39
CA ALA A 373 13.27 3.09 -3.52
C ALA A 373 14.42 2.87 -2.53
N TYR A 374 15.46 3.69 -2.61
CA TYR A 374 16.60 3.66 -1.69
C TYR A 374 16.34 4.48 -0.42
N SER A 375 15.67 5.62 -0.56
CA SER A 375 15.29 6.44 0.59
C SER A 375 14.09 7.33 0.29
N VAL A 376 13.29 7.57 1.33
CA VAL A 376 12.22 8.56 1.32
C VAL A 376 12.43 9.46 2.54
N PRO A 377 12.80 10.73 2.35
CA PRO A 377 12.96 11.67 3.46
C PRO A 377 11.66 11.82 4.27
N ALA A 378 11.80 12.25 5.53
CA ALA A 378 10.67 12.47 6.44
C ALA A 378 9.63 13.46 5.88
N HIS A 379 10.08 14.50 5.18
CA HIS A 379 9.23 15.49 4.53
C HIS A 379 8.51 14.95 3.28
N ARG A 380 8.91 13.79 2.72
CA ARG A 380 8.23 13.13 1.58
C ARG A 380 8.02 14.04 0.37
N GLU A 381 8.93 14.96 0.05
CA GLU A 381 8.79 15.81 -1.16
C GLU A 381 9.42 15.17 -2.40
N TYR A 382 10.44 14.33 -2.20
CA TYR A 382 11.09 13.54 -3.23
C TYR A 382 11.44 12.16 -2.65
N LEU A 383 11.84 11.22 -3.51
CA LEU A 383 12.47 9.97 -3.08
C LEU A 383 13.78 9.80 -3.85
N ARG A 384 14.67 8.96 -3.35
CA ARG A 384 15.82 8.48 -4.12
C ARG A 384 15.56 7.05 -4.50
N SER A 385 15.65 6.74 -5.78
CA SER A 385 15.48 5.39 -6.29
C SER A 385 16.40 5.10 -7.46
N GLY A 386 16.52 3.82 -7.80
CA GLY A 386 17.33 3.35 -8.92
C GLY A 386 17.01 1.93 -9.32
N TYR A 387 17.61 1.49 -10.41
CA TYR A 387 17.62 0.08 -10.77
C TYR A 387 18.84 -0.59 -10.15
N SER A 388 18.61 -1.54 -9.24
CA SER A 388 19.67 -2.41 -8.75
C SER A 388 20.06 -3.42 -9.82
N SER A 389 21.29 -3.95 -9.76
CA SER A 389 21.75 -4.97 -10.70
C SER A 389 21.03 -6.30 -10.46
N GLU A 390 19.87 -6.49 -11.09
CA GLU A 390 19.09 -7.72 -11.07
C GLU A 390 19.26 -8.46 -12.40
N PRO A 391 19.88 -9.66 -12.42
CA PRO A 391 20.18 -10.34 -13.68
C PRO A 391 18.94 -10.64 -14.53
N ILE A 392 17.82 -11.02 -13.90
CA ILE A 392 16.56 -11.27 -14.60
C ILE A 392 16.01 -9.99 -15.24
N LEU A 393 16.04 -8.85 -14.54
CA LEU A 393 15.59 -7.58 -15.13
C LEU A 393 16.56 -7.08 -16.21
N ALA A 394 17.86 -7.34 -16.08
CA ALA A 394 18.83 -7.00 -17.11
C ALA A 394 18.59 -7.79 -18.40
N GLU A 395 18.29 -9.09 -18.31
CA GLU A 395 17.91 -9.92 -19.46
C GLU A 395 16.58 -9.44 -20.06
N ALA A 396 15.55 -9.22 -19.24
CA ALA A 396 14.26 -8.68 -19.68
C ALA A 396 14.40 -7.33 -20.40
N ALA A 397 15.22 -6.42 -19.86
CA ALA A 397 15.52 -5.13 -20.49
C ALA A 397 16.17 -5.32 -21.86
N THR A 398 17.05 -6.30 -22.02
CA THR A 398 17.70 -6.59 -23.32
C THR A 398 16.71 -7.00 -24.38
N ARG A 399 15.80 -7.91 -24.03
CA ARG A 399 14.73 -8.36 -24.93
C ARG A 399 13.81 -7.20 -25.31
N ALA A 400 13.46 -6.37 -24.34
CA ALA A 400 12.64 -5.18 -24.58
C ALA A 400 13.37 -4.12 -25.42
N MET A 401 14.70 -3.96 -25.26
CA MET A 401 15.51 -3.06 -26.10
C MET A 401 15.53 -3.50 -27.56
N ALA A 402 15.52 -4.80 -27.83
CA ALA A 402 15.56 -5.34 -29.19
C ALA A 402 14.31 -4.99 -30.02
N VAL A 403 13.20 -4.63 -29.37
CA VAL A 403 11.94 -4.25 -30.03
C VAL A 403 11.66 -2.75 -30.00
N LEU A 404 12.59 -1.93 -29.49
CA LEU A 404 12.47 -0.47 -29.52
C LEU A 404 12.54 0.04 -30.96
N ARG A 405 11.63 0.95 -31.33
CA ARG A 405 11.56 1.51 -32.70
C ARG A 405 12.49 2.71 -32.90
N GLN A 406 13.00 3.27 -31.82
CA GLN A 406 13.90 4.41 -31.85
C GLN A 406 15.21 4.05 -31.14
N PRO A 407 16.36 4.56 -31.62
CA PRO A 407 17.61 4.43 -30.89
C PRO A 407 17.49 5.02 -29.49
N ALA A 408 18.20 4.42 -28.52
CA ALA A 408 18.19 4.89 -27.13
C ALA A 408 18.50 6.39 -27.01
N ALA A 409 19.45 6.90 -27.80
CA ALA A 409 19.80 8.31 -27.83
C ALA A 409 18.62 9.22 -28.24
N ALA A 410 17.81 8.81 -29.23
CA ALA A 410 16.65 9.57 -29.66
C ALA A 410 15.53 9.57 -28.62
N ILE A 411 15.32 8.43 -27.95
CA ILE A 411 14.36 8.29 -26.85
C ILE A 411 14.74 9.25 -25.71
N LEU A 412 16.02 9.26 -25.31
CA LEU A 412 16.50 10.12 -24.23
C LEU A 412 16.41 11.61 -24.61
N ALA A 413 16.79 11.98 -25.83
CA ALA A 413 16.69 13.36 -26.31
C ALA A 413 15.25 13.88 -26.35
N SER A 414 14.27 13.01 -26.62
CA SER A 414 12.84 13.39 -26.60
C SER A 414 12.29 13.68 -25.20
N GLY A 415 12.98 13.22 -24.14
CA GLY A 415 12.62 13.51 -22.75
C GLY A 415 13.10 14.89 -22.26
N ASP A 416 14.08 15.48 -22.94
CA ASP A 416 14.66 16.79 -22.61
C ASP A 416 13.95 17.98 -23.30
N GLU A 417 13.05 17.72 -24.28
CA GLU A 417 12.26 18.79 -24.90
C GLU A 417 11.15 19.27 -23.94
N GLU A 418 11.41 20.35 -23.20
CA GLU A 418 10.38 21.14 -22.53
C GLU A 418 9.27 21.54 -23.53
N PRO A 419 7.97 21.47 -23.18
CA PRO A 419 6.87 21.90 -24.06
C PRO A 419 6.85 23.40 -24.40
N HIS A 420 7.80 24.20 -23.89
CA HIS A 420 7.76 25.67 -23.99
C HIS A 420 8.35 26.27 -25.29
N ARG A 421 8.74 25.47 -26.28
CA ARG A 421 9.31 26.00 -27.54
C ARG A 421 8.52 25.78 -28.82
N ARG A 422 7.27 25.29 -28.74
CA ARG A 422 6.38 25.24 -29.91
C ARG A 422 5.14 26.08 -29.64
N HIS A 423 5.28 27.39 -29.74
CA HIS A 423 4.28 28.37 -30.22
C HIS A 423 4.75 29.80 -29.89
N VAL A 424 5.79 30.25 -30.58
CA VAL A 424 5.93 31.67 -30.93
C VAL A 424 5.72 31.74 -32.43
N ALA A 425 4.46 31.91 -32.84
CA ALA A 425 4.11 32.36 -34.18
C ALA A 425 2.73 33.04 -34.13
N ASP A 426 2.78 34.36 -34.31
CA ASP A 426 1.77 35.27 -34.86
C ASP A 426 0.50 35.63 -34.04
N PRO A 427 0.41 36.86 -33.48
CA PRO A 427 -0.77 37.35 -32.78
C PRO A 427 -1.75 38.00 -33.76
N GLN A 428 -2.38 37.24 -34.65
CA GLN A 428 -3.45 37.78 -35.51
C GLN A 428 -4.40 36.73 -36.11
N SER A 429 -4.99 35.85 -35.29
CA SER A 429 -6.19 35.11 -35.72
C SER A 429 -7.05 34.64 -34.55
N ALA A 430 -7.73 35.57 -33.89
CA ALA A 430 -8.82 35.24 -32.98
C ALA A 430 -10.14 35.09 -33.77
N ARG A 431 -10.63 33.85 -33.91
CA ARG A 431 -12.06 33.56 -34.07
C ARG A 431 -12.42 32.33 -33.23
N PRO A 432 -13.48 32.36 -32.42
CA PRO A 432 -13.90 31.21 -31.64
C PRO A 432 -14.81 30.31 -32.48
N PRO A 433 -14.71 28.97 -32.38
CA PRO A 433 -15.76 28.06 -32.81
C PRO A 433 -16.63 27.59 -31.62
N PRO A 434 -17.82 27.04 -31.92
CA PRO A 434 -18.99 27.06 -31.04
C PRO A 434 -19.04 25.90 -30.05
N GLY A 435 -19.88 26.09 -29.03
CA GLY A 435 -20.02 25.17 -27.89
C GLY A 435 -20.63 23.82 -28.21
N LEU A 436 -20.49 22.91 -27.24
CA LEU A 436 -21.35 21.74 -27.03
C LEU A 436 -21.10 21.24 -25.59
N PHE A 437 -21.81 21.84 -24.64
CA PHE A 437 -22.15 21.20 -23.37
C PHE A 437 -23.52 20.57 -23.53
N GLY A 438 -23.67 19.35 -23.04
CA GLY A 438 -24.96 18.87 -22.53
C GLY A 438 -25.52 17.63 -23.20
N SER A 439 -25.49 16.51 -22.49
CA SER A 439 -26.71 15.73 -22.24
C SER A 439 -26.43 14.67 -21.18
N ALA A 440 -26.86 14.96 -19.96
CA ALA A 440 -27.39 13.93 -19.07
C ALA A 440 -28.89 13.75 -19.40
N PRO A 441 -29.49 12.57 -19.20
CA PRO A 441 -30.91 12.36 -19.47
C PRO A 441 -31.80 12.64 -18.26
N TRP A 442 -33.11 12.64 -18.52
CA TRP A 442 -34.28 12.55 -17.61
C TRP A 442 -34.98 13.87 -17.24
N ARG A 443 -36.11 14.16 -17.92
CA ARG A 443 -37.47 14.04 -17.36
C ARG A 443 -38.54 14.41 -18.40
N TRP A 444 -39.52 13.54 -18.52
CA TRP A 444 -40.80 13.75 -19.19
C TRP A 444 -41.78 14.36 -18.18
N GLU A 445 -42.35 15.53 -18.48
CA GLU A 445 -43.63 15.97 -17.94
C GLU A 445 -44.50 16.52 -19.08
N ALA A 446 -45.70 15.96 -19.16
CA ALA A 446 -46.73 16.29 -20.13
C ALA A 446 -47.67 17.37 -19.58
N ARG A 447 -48.11 18.26 -20.47
CA ARG A 447 -49.30 19.16 -20.50
C ARG A 447 -48.93 20.27 -21.50
N GLY A 448 -49.71 20.67 -22.49
CA GLY A 448 -51.12 20.51 -22.81
C GLY A 448 -51.51 21.81 -23.53
N ASP A 449 -52.21 21.64 -24.66
CA ASP A 449 -53.14 22.59 -25.31
C ASP A 449 -52.61 23.91 -25.93
N GLN A 450 -52.88 24.07 -27.24
CA GLN A 450 -53.79 25.07 -27.86
C GLN A 450 -52.96 26.24 -28.43
N GLU A 451 -53.10 26.78 -29.65
CA GLU A 451 -54.17 26.99 -30.65
C GLU A 451 -53.52 27.16 -32.04
N GLY A 452 -54.18 26.80 -33.15
CA GLY A 452 -54.69 27.76 -34.16
C GLY A 452 -53.60 28.29 -35.11
N GLY A 453 -53.60 28.10 -36.43
CA GLY A 453 -54.68 28.05 -37.40
C GLY A 453 -54.09 28.41 -38.79
N ALA A 454 -54.93 28.21 -39.83
CA ALA A 454 -54.69 28.31 -41.28
C ALA A 454 -53.89 27.17 -41.93
#